data_AF-A0AAD9H8X5-F1
#
_entry.id   AF-A0AAD9H8X5-F1
#
_cell.length_a   1.000
_cell.length_b   1.000
_cell.length_c   1.000
_cell.angle_alpha   90.00
_cell.angle_beta   90.00
_cell.angle_gamma   90.00
#
_symmetry.space_group_name_H-M   'P 1'
#
loop_
_entity.id
_entity.type
_entity.pdbx_description
1 polymer ?
#
loop_
_entity_poly.entity_id
_entity_poly.type
_entity_poly.pdbx_seq_one_letter_code
_entity_poly.pdbx_strand_id
1 'polypeptide(L)'
;MDNLTDITVRLGGAVICIALAAYIYNGLTNPLSDIPGPWYTRFTPIPSNFKFMTAHHPDWIHDLHAKYGPIVRYSPNEIDVSDPETCQRIHSVKEGYLKSPFYTLLVTDASSVFNEVRPEVHRRFKRLLSHPMSESGLKAFFPRIDSKVRFAIESIRAENTACGAADVAKWFMFLSFDIIGDLAFGESFGNLEKGEKTQSVTDFVNLGYVSGLRIVFPIISRIAQYLPIPVFKDATAIQNRTFDYTQKALDRHAKRVEVMGRDLNPTVFSKIYDAKEKEMLTRIEMRDNAQVFIVGGSDTTANSLIYLVWAVCKNPEIKAKLLKELYSLPENYTYDHLKELTYLDYVINETLRLYTALPCGLQRVVPPEGADLAGHFVPGGSVVATQAYSLHRNETAFPDPYRYIPERWENTTQLMKDCSMPFGGGARTCLGRHLARIELRLITTRFFLAFPKATVSDYDGMCDKDMEQALYFLMVPSGHRCWIKLEE
;
A
#
# COMPACT_ATOMS: atom_id res chain seq x y z
N MET A 1 59.43 -5.41 -20.21
CA MET A 1 57.96 -5.43 -20.06
C MET A 1 57.54 -6.10 -18.76
N ASP A 2 58.22 -7.17 -18.33
CA ASP A 2 57.85 -7.95 -17.13
C ASP A 2 57.81 -7.16 -15.80
N ASN A 3 58.69 -6.18 -15.59
CA ASN A 3 58.67 -5.34 -14.39
C ASN A 3 57.45 -4.41 -14.30
N LEU A 4 56.92 -3.93 -15.42
CA LEU A 4 55.73 -3.05 -15.40
C LEU A 4 54.48 -3.85 -15.05
N THR A 5 54.38 -5.08 -15.56
CA THR A 5 53.28 -6.00 -15.27
C THR A 5 53.26 -6.41 -13.80
N ASP A 6 54.42 -6.74 -13.22
CA ASP A 6 54.54 -7.09 -11.80
C ASP A 6 54.20 -5.90 -10.89
N ILE A 7 54.68 -4.69 -11.20
CA ILE A 7 54.30 -3.47 -10.46
C ILE A 7 52.78 -3.21 -10.56
N THR A 8 52.19 -3.38 -11.74
CA THR A 8 50.73 -3.16 -11.94
C THR A 8 49.90 -4.18 -11.16
N VAL A 9 50.32 -5.44 -11.13
CA VAL A 9 49.65 -6.50 -10.35
C VAL A 9 49.77 -6.24 -8.84
N ARG A 10 50.94 -5.83 -8.36
CA ARG A 10 51.14 -5.48 -6.94
C ARG A 10 50.35 -4.24 -6.52
N LEU A 11 50.31 -3.20 -7.35
CA LEU A 11 49.49 -2.01 -7.11
C LEU A 11 48.00 -2.35 -7.12
N GLY A 12 47.53 -3.15 -8.08
CA GLY A 12 46.14 -3.63 -8.12
C GLY A 12 45.78 -4.44 -6.88
N GLY A 13 46.65 -5.36 -6.46
CA GLY A 13 46.48 -6.14 -5.23
C GLY A 13 46.41 -5.26 -3.98
N ALA A 14 47.29 -4.26 -3.86
CA ALA A 14 47.28 -3.32 -2.73
C ALA A 14 45.98 -2.51 -2.68
N VAL A 15 45.49 -2.03 -3.83
CA VAL A 15 44.21 -1.30 -3.93
C VAL A 15 43.04 -2.19 -3.49
N ILE A 16 42.99 -3.45 -3.91
CA ILE A 16 41.95 -4.39 -3.51
C ILE A 16 42.02 -4.65 -1.99
N CYS A 17 43.21 -4.86 -1.43
CA CYS A 17 43.39 -5.07 0.00
C CYS A 17 42.96 -3.84 0.82
N ILE A 18 43.32 -2.62 0.39
CA ILE A 18 42.89 -1.38 1.05
C ILE A 18 41.36 -1.22 0.96
N ALA A 19 40.78 -1.47 -0.21
CA ALA A 19 39.33 -1.40 -0.40
C ALA A 19 38.59 -2.42 0.49
N LEU A 20 39.10 -3.65 0.58
CA LEU A 20 38.53 -4.70 1.43
C LEU A 20 38.68 -4.37 2.92
N ALA A 21 39.86 -3.87 3.34
CA ALA A 21 40.08 -3.44 4.72
C ALA A 21 39.18 -2.26 5.10
N ALA A 22 39.02 -1.27 4.21
CA ALA A 22 38.10 -0.15 4.41
C ALA A 22 36.63 -0.64 4.49
N TYR A 23 36.23 -1.58 3.64
CA TYR A 23 34.90 -2.18 3.67
C TYR A 23 34.62 -2.92 4.99
N ILE A 24 35.57 -3.74 5.45
CA ILE A 24 35.46 -4.46 6.72
C ILE A 24 35.43 -3.48 7.90
N TYR A 25 36.35 -2.51 7.91
CA TYR A 25 36.40 -1.46 8.95
C TYR A 25 35.07 -0.72 9.02
N ASN A 26 34.57 -0.21 7.89
CA ASN A 26 33.31 0.55 7.83
C ASN A 26 32.12 -0.26 8.33
N GLY A 27 32.06 -1.57 8.09
CA GLY A 27 30.96 -2.40 8.61
C GLY A 27 31.08 -2.69 10.11
N LEU A 28 32.31 -2.85 10.63
CA LEU A 28 32.53 -3.11 12.06
C LEU A 28 32.40 -1.84 12.91
N THR A 29 32.81 -0.69 12.40
CA THR A 29 32.75 0.61 13.08
C THR A 29 31.55 1.45 12.63
N ASN A 30 30.60 0.86 11.89
CA ASN A 30 29.35 1.55 11.54
C ASN A 30 28.66 1.98 12.83
N PRO A 31 28.14 3.21 12.95
CA PRO A 31 27.40 3.64 14.15
C PRO A 31 26.19 2.78 14.52
N LEU A 32 25.65 2.00 13.58
CA LEU A 32 24.58 1.03 13.79
C LEU A 32 25.11 -0.38 14.09
N SER A 33 26.42 -0.59 14.27
CA SER A 33 27.04 -1.91 14.46
C SER A 33 26.58 -2.61 15.75
N ASP A 34 26.25 -1.81 16.77
CA ASP A 34 25.73 -2.21 18.08
C ASP A 34 24.24 -2.58 18.07
N ILE A 35 23.51 -2.18 17.02
CA ILE A 35 22.11 -2.59 16.87
C ILE A 35 22.05 -4.11 16.59
N PRO A 36 21.22 -4.86 17.35
CA PRO A 36 21.04 -6.30 17.15
C PRO A 36 20.62 -6.64 15.73
N GLY A 37 21.02 -7.80 15.22
CA GLY A 37 20.65 -8.27 13.89
C GLY A 37 21.67 -9.25 13.32
N PRO A 38 21.38 -9.88 12.17
CA PRO A 38 22.32 -10.80 11.53
C PRO A 38 23.65 -10.11 11.21
N TRP A 39 24.78 -10.76 11.45
CA TRP A 39 26.11 -10.15 11.32
C TRP A 39 26.39 -9.56 9.94
N TYR A 40 25.89 -10.19 8.87
CA TYR A 40 26.10 -9.77 7.48
C TYR A 40 25.41 -8.44 7.15
N THR A 41 24.38 -8.04 7.91
CA THR A 41 23.66 -6.78 7.70
C THR A 41 24.54 -5.57 7.98
N ARG A 42 25.69 -5.73 8.66
CA ARG A 42 26.71 -4.68 8.82
C ARG A 42 27.36 -4.28 7.50
N PHE A 43 27.38 -5.21 6.54
CA PHE A 43 28.22 -5.13 5.36
C PHE A 43 27.41 -5.04 4.06
N THR A 44 26.25 -5.69 4.01
CA THR A 44 25.51 -5.82 2.75
C THR A 44 23.98 -5.73 2.91
N PRO A 45 23.29 -5.03 1.99
CA PRO A 45 21.83 -5.02 1.89
C PRO A 45 21.28 -6.21 1.08
N ILE A 46 22.13 -7.05 0.49
CA ILE A 46 21.72 -8.08 -0.50
C ILE A 46 20.61 -9.00 0.04
N PRO A 47 20.69 -9.56 1.27
CA PRO A 47 19.62 -10.41 1.78
C PRO A 47 18.28 -9.69 1.91
N SER A 48 18.29 -8.42 2.35
CA SER A 48 17.09 -7.58 2.42
C SER A 48 16.50 -7.35 1.03
N ASN A 49 17.34 -6.99 0.05
CA ASN A 49 16.90 -6.79 -1.33
C ASN A 49 16.35 -8.06 -1.96
N PHE A 50 16.98 -9.22 -1.70
CA PHE A 50 16.49 -10.51 -2.15
C PHE A 50 15.10 -10.80 -1.57
N LYS A 51 14.93 -10.64 -0.26
CA LYS A 51 13.64 -10.83 0.42
C LYS A 51 12.56 -9.89 -0.10
N PHE A 52 12.92 -8.64 -0.39
CA PHE A 52 12.01 -7.67 -1.01
C PHE A 52 11.56 -8.10 -2.41
N MET A 53 12.48 -8.59 -3.24
CA MET A 53 12.18 -9.06 -4.60
C MET A 53 11.38 -10.37 -4.62
N THR A 54 11.50 -11.20 -3.58
CA THR A 54 10.79 -12.48 -3.47
C THR A 54 9.52 -12.40 -2.63
N ALA A 55 8.98 -11.21 -2.35
CA ALA A 55 7.75 -11.01 -1.58
C ALA A 55 7.78 -11.56 -0.13
N HIS A 56 8.96 -11.54 0.50
CA HIS A 56 9.22 -12.06 1.85
C HIS A 56 9.99 -11.06 2.72
N HIS A 57 9.82 -9.76 2.50
CA HIS A 57 10.51 -8.76 3.33
C HIS A 57 9.83 -8.57 4.69
N PRO A 58 8.52 -8.33 4.78
CA PRO A 58 7.88 -8.04 6.08
C PRO A 58 7.87 -9.20 7.07
N ASP A 59 7.62 -10.43 6.61
CA ASP A 59 7.70 -11.66 7.38
C ASP A 59 9.15 -11.95 7.83
N TRP A 60 10.15 -11.73 6.96
CA TRP A 60 11.55 -11.86 7.35
C TRP A 60 11.94 -10.86 8.44
N ILE A 61 11.54 -9.58 8.34
CA ILE A 61 11.78 -8.58 9.39
C ILE A 61 11.06 -8.97 10.68
N HIS A 62 9.86 -9.56 10.59
CA HIS A 62 9.14 -10.07 11.76
C HIS A 62 9.88 -11.21 12.47
N ASP A 63 10.43 -12.16 11.72
CA ASP A 63 11.28 -13.23 12.26
C ASP A 63 12.55 -12.67 12.92
N LEU A 64 13.10 -11.59 12.36
CA LEU A 64 14.22 -10.87 12.96
C LEU A 64 13.82 -10.24 14.31
N HIS A 65 12.66 -9.60 14.42
CA HIS A 65 12.17 -9.08 15.70
C HIS A 65 11.95 -10.17 16.74
N ALA A 66 11.37 -11.31 16.33
CA ALA A 66 11.20 -12.46 17.21
C ALA A 66 12.54 -12.98 17.78
N LYS A 67 13.63 -12.85 17.02
CA LYS A 67 14.96 -13.32 17.41
C LYS A 67 15.81 -12.29 18.16
N TYR A 68 15.79 -11.03 17.73
CA TYR A 68 16.73 -10.01 18.18
C TYR A 68 16.09 -8.94 19.09
N GLY A 69 14.76 -8.89 19.18
CA GLY A 69 14.02 -7.98 20.04
C GLY A 69 13.38 -6.79 19.30
N PRO A 70 13.04 -5.71 20.03
CA PRO A 70 12.16 -4.65 19.53
C PRO A 70 12.81 -3.72 18.49
N ILE A 71 14.13 -3.81 18.30
CA ILE A 71 14.88 -3.07 17.29
C ILE A 71 15.87 -4.01 16.61
N VAL A 72 15.93 -3.96 15.28
CA VAL A 72 16.80 -4.84 14.51
C VAL A 72 17.41 -4.15 13.30
N ARG A 73 18.69 -4.39 13.06
CA ARG A 73 19.39 -4.00 11.84
C ARG A 73 19.16 -5.06 10.77
N TYR A 74 18.64 -4.62 9.63
CA TYR A 74 18.39 -5.49 8.47
C TYR A 74 19.20 -5.10 7.22
N SER A 75 19.89 -3.95 7.26
CA SER A 75 20.75 -3.41 6.21
C SER A 75 21.86 -2.54 6.84
N PRO A 76 22.98 -2.22 6.16
CA PRO A 76 24.10 -1.50 6.79
C PRO A 76 23.73 -0.16 7.43
N ASN A 77 22.76 0.55 6.83
CA ASN A 77 22.32 1.87 7.28
C ASN A 77 20.82 1.92 7.60
N GLU A 78 20.16 0.76 7.72
CA GLU A 78 18.72 0.69 7.96
C GLU A 78 18.37 -0.29 9.08
N ILE A 79 17.46 0.16 9.94
CA ILE A 79 16.93 -0.57 11.09
C ILE A 79 15.41 -0.61 11.05
N ASP A 80 14.79 -1.61 11.65
CA ASP A 80 13.35 -1.67 11.89
C ASP A 80 13.07 -1.67 13.40
N VAL A 81 11.96 -1.07 13.80
CA VAL A 81 11.50 -1.00 15.19
C VAL A 81 10.07 -1.53 15.27
N SER A 82 9.84 -2.44 16.23
CA SER A 82 8.53 -3.03 16.53
C SER A 82 8.01 -2.68 17.92
N ASP A 83 8.68 -1.80 18.65
CA ASP A 83 8.19 -1.25 19.93
C ASP A 83 7.06 -0.24 19.69
N PRO A 84 5.84 -0.46 20.20
CA PRO A 84 4.68 0.37 19.87
C PRO A 84 4.85 1.86 20.22
N GLU A 85 5.42 2.17 21.39
CA GLU A 85 5.64 3.55 21.83
C GLU A 85 6.64 4.27 20.92
N THR A 86 7.78 3.63 20.64
CA THR A 86 8.79 4.16 19.74
C THR A 86 8.24 4.35 18.32
N CYS A 87 7.44 3.41 17.83
CA CYS A 87 6.77 3.51 16.54
C CYS A 87 5.85 4.74 16.46
N GLN A 88 5.04 5.00 17.50
CA GLN A 88 4.18 6.18 17.55
C GLN A 88 5.01 7.49 17.54
N ARG A 89 6.12 7.52 18.29
CA ARG A 89 7.05 8.67 18.30
C ARG A 89 7.63 8.96 16.92
N ILE A 90 8.09 7.92 16.20
CA ILE A 90 8.66 8.03 14.84
C ILE A 90 7.67 8.64 13.83
N HIS A 91 6.37 8.35 13.94
CA HIS A 91 5.36 8.93 13.04
C HIS A 91 4.80 10.26 13.53
N SER A 92 5.10 10.66 14.76
CA SER A 92 4.56 11.88 15.36
C SER A 92 4.98 13.13 14.59
N VAL A 93 4.18 14.19 14.71
CA VAL A 93 4.45 15.47 14.03
C VAL A 93 5.60 16.24 14.71
N LYS A 94 5.87 15.95 15.99
CA LYS A 94 6.73 16.76 16.86
C LYS A 94 8.21 16.39 16.76
N GLU A 95 8.50 15.12 16.51
CA GLU A 95 9.86 14.56 16.67
C GLU A 95 10.71 14.66 15.38
N GLY A 96 10.27 15.40 14.35
CA GLY A 96 11.14 15.77 13.23
C GLY A 96 11.51 14.67 12.21
N TYR A 97 11.01 13.44 12.35
CA TYR A 97 11.28 12.33 11.43
C TYR A 97 10.75 12.60 10.01
N LEU A 98 11.66 12.67 9.03
CA LEU A 98 11.32 12.90 7.63
C LEU A 98 11.15 11.57 6.89
N LYS A 99 10.42 11.55 5.77
CA LYS A 99 10.43 10.40 4.86
C LYS A 99 11.82 10.21 4.27
N SER A 100 12.29 8.96 4.18
CA SER A 100 13.58 8.66 3.57
C SER A 100 13.54 8.81 2.03
N PRO A 101 14.70 8.92 1.36
CA PRO A 101 14.77 8.94 -0.10
C PRO A 101 14.15 7.72 -0.79
N PHE A 102 13.90 6.62 -0.09
CA PHE A 102 13.17 5.45 -0.57
C PHE A 102 11.84 5.82 -1.26
N TYR A 103 11.12 6.81 -0.74
CA TYR A 103 9.84 7.23 -1.32
C TYR A 103 9.97 7.84 -2.72
N THR A 104 11.12 8.43 -3.06
CA THR A 104 11.35 8.96 -4.42
C THR A 104 11.68 7.85 -5.42
N LEU A 105 12.14 6.69 -4.92
CA LEU A 105 12.35 5.47 -5.73
C LEU A 105 11.05 4.69 -5.93
N LEU A 106 10.06 4.86 -5.04
CA LEU A 106 8.73 4.25 -5.16
C LEU A 106 7.88 4.86 -6.28
N VAL A 107 8.09 6.12 -6.65
CA VAL A 107 7.30 6.79 -7.71
C VAL A 107 8.18 7.26 -8.83
N THR A 108 7.69 7.13 -10.05
CA THR A 108 8.46 7.18 -11.28
C THR A 108 8.98 8.57 -11.65
N ASP A 109 8.29 9.64 -11.25
CA ASP A 109 8.74 11.02 -11.46
C ASP A 109 8.00 11.99 -10.51
N ALA A 110 8.54 13.21 -10.38
CA ALA A 110 8.00 14.39 -9.69
C ALA A 110 7.37 14.16 -8.29
N SER A 111 6.85 15.24 -7.70
CA SER A 111 6.47 15.26 -6.28
C SER A 111 4.96 15.17 -6.09
N SER A 112 4.54 14.24 -5.24
CA SER A 112 3.14 14.00 -4.86
C SER A 112 3.00 14.01 -3.33
N VAL A 113 1.75 14.02 -2.85
CA VAL A 113 1.44 13.88 -1.42
C VAL A 113 2.00 12.59 -0.81
N PHE A 114 2.19 11.53 -1.61
CA PHE A 114 2.72 10.26 -1.13
C PHE A 114 4.25 10.24 -0.99
N ASN A 115 5.01 10.77 -1.94
CA ASN A 115 6.47 10.66 -1.93
C ASN A 115 7.21 11.90 -1.42
N GLU A 116 6.55 13.05 -1.29
CA GLU A 116 7.22 14.30 -0.93
C GLU A 116 7.88 14.22 0.46
N VAL A 117 9.20 14.39 0.51
CA VAL A 117 9.99 14.34 1.73
C VAL A 117 9.92 15.66 2.49
N ARG A 118 9.81 16.79 1.78
CA ARG A 118 9.79 18.14 2.34
C ARG A 118 8.47 18.46 3.06
N PRO A 119 8.48 18.77 4.37
CA PRO A 119 7.27 19.00 5.14
C PRO A 119 6.37 20.11 4.61
N GLU A 120 6.93 21.21 4.11
CA GLU A 120 6.22 22.38 3.61
C GLU A 120 5.46 22.09 2.32
N VAL A 121 6.10 21.41 1.36
CA VAL A 121 5.46 21.02 0.09
C VAL A 121 4.39 19.97 0.33
N HIS A 122 4.67 18.98 1.18
CA HIS A 122 3.68 17.98 1.57
C HIS A 122 2.47 18.61 2.26
N ARG A 123 2.68 19.59 3.16
CA ARG A 123 1.58 20.29 3.83
C ARG A 123 0.70 21.04 2.83
N ARG A 124 1.29 21.66 1.81
CA ARG A 124 0.55 22.29 0.70
C ARG A 124 -0.30 21.27 -0.04
N PHE A 125 0.27 20.14 -0.47
CA PHE A 125 -0.50 19.07 -1.15
C PHE A 125 -1.63 18.54 -0.27
N LYS A 126 -1.33 18.22 0.99
CA LYS A 126 -2.33 17.70 1.94
C LYS A 126 -3.49 18.68 2.12
N ARG A 127 -3.20 19.98 2.30
CA ARG A 127 -4.24 21.03 2.44
C ARG A 127 -5.18 21.08 1.22
N LEU A 128 -4.64 20.95 0.01
CA LEU A 128 -5.42 21.02 -1.23
C LEU A 128 -6.23 19.74 -1.48
N LEU A 129 -5.69 18.58 -1.10
CA LEU A 129 -6.26 17.28 -1.45
C LEU A 129 -7.09 16.62 -0.32
N SER A 130 -6.96 17.08 0.93
CA SER A 130 -7.62 16.40 2.07
C SER A 130 -9.11 16.66 2.18
N HIS A 131 -9.59 17.84 1.81
CA HIS A 131 -11.02 18.15 1.88
C HIS A 131 -11.88 17.20 1.03
N PRO A 132 -11.62 16.98 -0.27
CA PRO A 132 -12.44 16.07 -1.09
C PRO A 132 -12.34 14.61 -0.62
N MET A 133 -11.23 14.23 0.04
CA MET A 133 -11.00 12.90 0.62
C MET A 133 -11.48 12.76 2.08
N SER A 134 -12.06 13.81 2.65
CA SER A 134 -12.68 13.74 3.98
C SER A 134 -14.01 13.01 3.92
N GLU A 135 -14.51 12.53 5.06
CA GLU A 135 -15.82 11.88 5.13
C GLU A 135 -16.94 12.77 4.56
N SER A 136 -16.96 14.07 4.89
CA SER A 136 -17.96 15.00 4.35
C SER A 136 -17.79 15.27 2.85
N GLY A 137 -16.55 15.33 2.36
CA GLY A 137 -16.25 15.46 0.93
C GLY A 137 -16.75 14.24 0.14
N LEU A 138 -16.56 13.04 0.69
CA LEU A 138 -16.90 11.77 0.04
C LEU A 138 -18.41 11.47 0.03
N LYS A 139 -19.21 12.08 0.93
CA LYS A 139 -20.68 11.92 0.93
C LYS A 139 -21.30 12.24 -0.44
N ALA A 140 -20.78 13.25 -1.15
CA ALA A 140 -21.27 13.62 -2.48
C ALA A 140 -20.99 12.55 -3.56
N PHE A 141 -19.98 11.70 -3.35
CA PHE A 141 -19.59 10.64 -4.28
C PHE A 141 -20.31 9.31 -4.00
N PHE A 142 -20.93 9.17 -2.82
CA PHE A 142 -21.55 7.91 -2.40
C PHE A 142 -22.53 7.32 -3.43
N PRO A 143 -23.45 8.09 -4.06
CA PRO A 143 -24.34 7.53 -5.07
C PRO A 143 -23.61 6.95 -6.30
N ARG A 144 -22.49 7.57 -6.71
CA ARG A 144 -21.65 7.10 -7.83
C ARG A 144 -20.90 5.82 -7.46
N ILE A 145 -20.37 5.76 -6.24
CA ILE A 145 -19.73 4.56 -5.68
C ILE A 145 -20.77 3.43 -5.61
N ASP A 146 -21.92 3.69 -5.00
CA ASP A 146 -23.00 2.71 -4.83
C ASP A 146 -23.48 2.10 -6.14
N SER A 147 -23.65 2.94 -7.18
CA SER A 147 -24.01 2.48 -8.53
C SER A 147 -22.99 1.48 -9.08
N LYS A 148 -21.70 1.77 -8.95
CA LYS A 148 -20.62 0.85 -9.39
C LYS A 148 -20.59 -0.42 -8.56
N VAL A 149 -20.81 -0.34 -7.24
CA VAL A 149 -20.88 -1.53 -6.39
C VAL A 149 -22.04 -2.43 -6.81
N ARG A 150 -23.23 -1.88 -7.04
CA ARG A 150 -24.39 -2.66 -7.53
C ARG A 150 -24.08 -3.34 -8.86
N PHE A 151 -23.47 -2.63 -9.80
CA PHE A 151 -23.05 -3.21 -11.07
C PHE A 151 -22.09 -4.38 -10.86
N ALA A 152 -21.07 -4.22 -10.01
CA ALA A 152 -20.12 -5.28 -9.70
C ALA A 152 -20.79 -6.50 -9.05
N ILE A 153 -21.76 -6.32 -8.16
CA ILE A 153 -22.54 -7.42 -7.56
C ILE A 153 -23.30 -8.19 -8.64
N GLU A 154 -23.94 -7.52 -9.59
CA GLU A 154 -24.63 -8.19 -10.69
C GLU A 154 -23.65 -8.91 -11.63
N SER A 155 -22.48 -8.33 -11.90
CA SER A 155 -21.44 -9.00 -12.69
C SER A 155 -20.90 -10.26 -12.01
N ILE A 156 -20.69 -10.21 -10.69
CA ILE A 156 -20.30 -11.36 -9.86
C ILE A 156 -21.40 -12.44 -9.91
N ARG A 157 -22.68 -12.06 -9.79
CA ARG A 157 -23.81 -12.99 -9.93
C ARG A 157 -23.81 -13.66 -11.30
N ALA A 158 -23.65 -12.88 -12.37
CA ALA A 158 -23.65 -13.37 -13.75
C ALA A 158 -22.51 -14.38 -14.00
N GLU A 159 -21.31 -14.10 -13.52
CA GLU A 159 -20.18 -15.05 -13.64
C GLU A 159 -20.44 -16.34 -12.87
N ASN A 160 -20.96 -16.25 -11.64
CA ASN A 160 -21.31 -17.44 -10.86
C ASN A 160 -22.38 -18.29 -11.55
N THR A 161 -23.39 -17.68 -12.16
CA THR A 161 -24.42 -18.41 -12.94
C THR A 161 -23.82 -19.11 -14.16
N ALA A 162 -22.82 -18.51 -14.80
CA ALA A 162 -22.18 -19.08 -15.98
C ALA A 162 -21.19 -20.22 -15.64
N CYS A 163 -20.42 -20.07 -14.57
CA CYS A 163 -19.27 -20.94 -14.26
C CYS A 163 -19.46 -21.81 -13.01
N GLY A 164 -20.47 -21.55 -12.19
CA GLY A 164 -20.68 -22.19 -10.89
C GLY A 164 -19.89 -21.56 -9.72
N ALA A 165 -19.03 -20.58 -10.02
CA ALA A 165 -18.28 -19.76 -9.07
C ALA A 165 -17.92 -18.43 -9.73
N ALA A 166 -17.56 -17.41 -8.96
CA ALA A 166 -17.08 -16.12 -9.45
C ALA A 166 -15.72 -15.74 -8.86
N ASP A 167 -14.85 -15.15 -9.67
CA ASP A 167 -13.55 -14.67 -9.21
C ASP A 167 -13.70 -13.26 -8.64
N VAL A 168 -13.91 -13.17 -7.32
CA VAL A 168 -14.12 -11.89 -6.65
C VAL A 168 -12.86 -11.03 -6.66
N ALA A 169 -11.67 -11.63 -6.83
CA ALA A 169 -10.42 -10.86 -6.93
C ALA A 169 -10.40 -10.01 -8.20
N LYS A 170 -10.79 -10.58 -9.34
CA LYS A 170 -10.97 -9.86 -10.59
C LYS A 170 -11.97 -8.71 -10.44
N TRP A 171 -13.16 -8.99 -9.90
CA TRP A 171 -14.23 -7.98 -9.84
C TRP A 171 -13.95 -6.86 -8.85
N PHE A 172 -13.35 -7.14 -7.68
CA PHE A 172 -12.94 -6.09 -6.75
C PHE A 172 -11.81 -5.25 -7.30
N MET A 173 -10.90 -5.83 -8.09
CA MET A 173 -9.89 -5.06 -8.80
C MET A 173 -10.51 -4.09 -9.80
N PHE A 174 -11.43 -4.55 -10.65
CA PHE A 174 -12.13 -3.69 -11.60
C PHE A 174 -12.93 -2.59 -10.91
N LEU A 175 -13.64 -2.96 -9.83
CA LEU A 175 -14.44 -2.03 -9.05
C LEU A 175 -13.59 -0.90 -8.44
N SER A 176 -12.50 -1.24 -7.75
CA SER A 176 -11.66 -0.22 -7.10
C SER A 176 -10.95 0.68 -8.13
N PHE A 177 -10.51 0.14 -9.28
CA PHE A 177 -9.99 0.97 -10.38
C PHE A 177 -11.04 1.93 -10.93
N ASP A 178 -12.26 1.46 -11.18
CA ASP A 178 -13.32 2.27 -11.76
C ASP A 178 -13.86 3.32 -10.77
N ILE A 179 -13.91 3.01 -9.46
CA ILE A 179 -14.24 3.98 -8.41
C ILE A 179 -13.18 5.09 -8.38
N ILE A 180 -11.89 4.75 -8.25
CA ILE A 180 -10.86 5.77 -8.10
C ILE A 180 -10.64 6.57 -9.38
N GLY A 181 -10.81 5.95 -10.55
CA GLY A 181 -10.81 6.66 -11.83
C GLY A 181 -11.94 7.68 -11.90
N ASP A 182 -13.15 7.29 -11.49
CA ASP A 182 -14.32 8.17 -11.48
C ASP A 182 -14.12 9.34 -10.50
N LEU A 183 -13.55 9.09 -9.32
CA LEU A 183 -13.25 10.11 -8.33
C LEU A 183 -12.09 11.03 -8.76
N ALA A 184 -11.07 10.51 -9.44
CA ALA A 184 -9.89 11.28 -9.86
C ALA A 184 -10.12 12.07 -11.17
N PHE A 185 -10.88 11.54 -12.12
CA PHE A 185 -11.01 12.10 -13.48
C PHE A 185 -12.45 12.42 -13.89
N GLY A 186 -13.43 12.03 -13.07
CA GLY A 186 -14.85 12.18 -13.41
C GLY A 186 -15.30 11.16 -14.47
N GLU A 187 -14.51 10.10 -14.69
CA GLU A 187 -14.83 8.98 -15.58
C GLU A 187 -14.18 7.68 -15.11
N SER A 188 -14.87 6.57 -15.35
CA SER A 188 -14.37 5.21 -15.13
C SER A 188 -13.31 4.81 -16.16
N PHE A 189 -12.48 3.80 -15.83
CA PHE A 189 -11.62 3.13 -16.82
C PHE A 189 -12.39 2.11 -17.68
N GLY A 190 -13.62 1.77 -17.27
CA GLY A 190 -14.53 0.91 -18.01
C GLY A 190 -14.24 -0.57 -17.86
N ASN A 191 -13.57 -0.99 -16.77
CA ASN A 191 -13.19 -2.39 -16.58
C ASN A 191 -14.37 -3.22 -16.11
N LEU A 192 -15.24 -2.65 -15.26
CA LEU A 192 -16.46 -3.30 -14.81
C LEU A 192 -17.36 -3.62 -15.99
N GLU A 193 -17.64 -2.65 -16.85
CA GLU A 193 -18.57 -2.82 -17.97
C GLU A 193 -18.05 -3.81 -19.01
N LYS A 194 -16.72 -3.88 -19.21
CA LYS A 194 -16.09 -4.83 -20.15
C LYS A 194 -15.90 -6.22 -19.57
N GLY A 195 -15.79 -6.34 -18.25
CA GLY A 195 -15.44 -7.61 -17.58
C GLY A 195 -14.02 -8.10 -17.88
N GLU A 196 -13.16 -7.23 -18.42
CA GLU A 196 -11.80 -7.56 -18.86
C GLU A 196 -10.79 -6.54 -18.36
N LYS A 197 -9.58 -7.01 -18.04
CA LYS A 197 -8.48 -6.16 -17.58
C LYS A 197 -7.93 -5.36 -18.77
N THR A 198 -8.14 -4.05 -18.76
CA THR A 198 -7.57 -3.16 -19.79
C THR A 198 -6.05 -3.05 -19.67
N GLN A 199 -5.37 -2.71 -20.78
CA GLN A 199 -3.91 -2.47 -20.78
C GLN A 199 -3.50 -1.41 -19.74
N SER A 200 -4.30 -0.36 -19.57
CA SER A 200 -4.03 0.69 -18.57
C SER A 200 -3.99 0.15 -17.16
N VAL A 201 -4.93 -0.72 -16.77
CA VAL A 201 -4.93 -1.34 -15.44
C VAL A 201 -3.71 -2.25 -15.28
N THR A 202 -3.37 -3.05 -16.29
CA THR A 202 -2.15 -3.87 -16.27
C THR A 202 -0.89 -3.03 -16.07
N ASP A 203 -0.78 -1.90 -16.76
CA ASP A 203 0.37 -1.01 -16.61
C ASP A 203 0.42 -0.34 -15.23
N PHE A 204 -0.71 0.09 -14.66
CA PHE A 204 -0.76 0.65 -13.31
C PHE A 204 -0.36 -0.37 -12.24
N VAL A 205 -0.85 -1.61 -12.33
CA VAL A 205 -0.44 -2.70 -11.42
C VAL A 205 1.06 -2.96 -11.54
N ASN A 206 1.58 -3.01 -12.77
CA ASN A 206 2.98 -3.26 -13.03
C ASN A 206 3.90 -2.11 -12.58
N LEU A 207 3.38 -0.94 -12.19
CA LEU A 207 4.21 0.09 -11.55
C LEU A 207 4.82 -0.41 -10.24
N GLY A 208 4.16 -1.30 -9.50
CA GLY A 208 4.75 -1.91 -8.30
C GLY A 208 6.07 -2.65 -8.62
N TYR A 209 6.10 -3.38 -9.74
CA TYR A 209 7.31 -4.03 -10.25
C TYR A 209 8.39 -3.02 -10.68
N VAL A 210 7.99 -1.97 -11.40
CA VAL A 210 8.90 -0.87 -11.81
C VAL A 210 9.55 -0.22 -10.59
N SER A 211 8.76 0.07 -9.54
CA SER A 211 9.23 0.62 -8.28
C SER A 211 10.21 -0.32 -7.59
N GLY A 212 9.95 -1.63 -7.57
CA GLY A 212 10.86 -2.61 -6.99
C GLY A 212 12.23 -2.65 -7.68
N LEU A 213 12.27 -2.61 -9.02
CA LEU A 213 13.53 -2.50 -9.76
C LEU A 213 14.31 -1.23 -9.41
N ARG A 214 13.63 -0.10 -9.25
CA ARG A 214 14.24 1.20 -8.91
C ARG A 214 14.79 1.24 -7.49
N ILE A 215 14.14 0.54 -6.55
CA ILE A 215 14.60 0.40 -5.17
C ILE A 215 15.87 -0.45 -5.11
N VAL A 216 15.87 -1.60 -5.79
CA VAL A 216 16.98 -2.56 -5.68
C VAL A 216 18.17 -2.17 -6.55
N PHE A 217 17.93 -1.56 -7.71
CA PHE A 217 18.97 -1.20 -8.69
C PHE A 217 18.95 0.30 -9.07
N PRO A 218 19.03 1.23 -8.11
CA PRO A 218 18.81 2.66 -8.36
C PRO A 218 19.78 3.27 -9.38
N ILE A 219 21.04 2.85 -9.36
CA ILE A 219 22.07 3.32 -10.31
C ILE A 219 21.74 2.82 -11.72
N ILE A 220 21.44 1.52 -11.86
CA ILE A 220 21.13 0.90 -13.15
C ILE A 220 19.86 1.54 -13.71
N SER A 221 18.80 1.70 -12.90
CA SER A 221 17.56 2.35 -13.32
C SER A 221 17.77 3.79 -13.82
N ARG A 222 18.69 4.56 -13.22
CA ARG A 222 18.98 5.94 -13.66
C ARG A 222 19.66 6.00 -15.02
N ILE A 223 20.54 5.04 -15.33
CA ILE A 223 21.24 4.98 -16.61
C ILE A 223 20.53 4.10 -17.65
N ALA A 224 19.52 3.32 -17.25
CA ALA A 224 18.85 2.37 -18.11
C ALA A 224 18.11 3.00 -19.29
N GLN A 225 17.75 4.29 -19.21
CA GLN A 225 17.25 5.04 -20.37
C GLN A 225 18.26 5.08 -21.54
N TYR A 226 19.54 4.83 -21.27
CA TYR A 226 20.62 4.78 -22.27
C TYR A 226 21.16 3.37 -22.53
N LEU A 227 20.74 2.36 -21.76
CA LEU A 227 21.20 0.97 -21.89
C LEU A 227 20.09 0.08 -22.47
N PRO A 228 20.38 -0.75 -23.49
CA PRO A 228 19.37 -1.61 -24.12
C PRO A 228 19.09 -2.88 -23.28
N ILE A 229 18.85 -2.76 -21.98
CA ILE A 229 18.50 -3.88 -21.11
C ILE A 229 16.97 -4.05 -21.14
N PRO A 230 16.42 -5.19 -21.66
CA PRO A 230 14.99 -5.36 -21.89
C PRO A 230 14.12 -5.02 -20.68
N VAL A 231 14.49 -5.53 -19.50
CA VAL A 231 13.69 -5.36 -18.27
C VAL A 231 13.50 -3.88 -17.87
N PHE A 232 14.54 -3.05 -18.04
CA PHE A 232 14.45 -1.63 -17.69
C PHE A 232 13.85 -0.80 -18.83
N LYS A 233 13.98 -1.25 -20.08
CA LYS A 233 13.29 -0.66 -21.22
C LYS A 233 11.77 -0.81 -21.07
N ASP A 234 11.32 -2.00 -20.70
CA ASP A 234 9.90 -2.28 -20.45
C ASP A 234 9.37 -1.47 -19.27
N ALA A 235 10.15 -1.38 -18.19
CA ALA A 235 9.82 -0.54 -17.04
C ALA A 235 9.66 0.95 -17.42
N THR A 236 10.57 1.47 -18.24
CA THR A 236 10.49 2.86 -18.76
C THR A 236 9.27 3.04 -19.67
N ALA A 237 8.93 2.06 -20.49
CA ALA A 237 7.77 2.11 -21.36
C ALA A 237 6.45 2.11 -20.55
N ILE A 238 6.34 1.27 -19.51
CA ILE A 238 5.20 1.24 -18.58
C ILE A 238 5.05 2.61 -17.90
N GLN A 239 6.14 3.17 -17.39
CA GLN A 239 6.17 4.50 -16.80
C GLN A 239 5.62 5.56 -17.76
N ASN A 240 6.11 5.61 -19.01
CA ASN A 240 5.66 6.58 -19.99
C ASN A 240 4.18 6.42 -20.37
N ARG A 241 3.70 5.18 -20.52
CA ARG A 241 2.29 4.91 -20.82
C ARG A 241 1.36 5.35 -19.70
N THR A 242 1.69 5.05 -18.45
CA THR A 242 0.86 5.45 -17.29
C THR A 242 0.78 6.97 -17.12
N PHE A 243 1.86 7.71 -17.44
CA PHE A 243 1.81 9.16 -17.50
C PHE A 243 0.88 9.67 -18.61
N ASP A 244 1.00 9.12 -19.81
CA ASP A 244 0.15 9.49 -20.94
C ASP A 244 -1.34 9.22 -20.65
N TYR A 245 -1.67 8.08 -20.04
CA TYR A 245 -3.04 7.77 -19.61
C TYR A 245 -3.58 8.80 -18.62
N THR A 246 -2.80 9.12 -17.59
CA THR A 246 -3.19 10.07 -16.54
C THR A 246 -3.35 11.48 -17.11
N GLN A 247 -2.41 11.93 -17.93
CA GLN A 247 -2.44 13.24 -18.56
C GLN A 247 -3.66 13.38 -19.48
N LYS A 248 -3.91 12.38 -20.35
CA LYS A 248 -5.08 12.38 -21.24
C LYS A 248 -6.40 12.38 -20.46
N ALA A 249 -6.48 11.67 -19.33
CA ALA A 249 -7.68 11.68 -18.49
C ALA A 249 -7.95 13.06 -17.88
N LEU A 250 -6.91 13.73 -17.36
CA LEU A 250 -7.02 15.10 -16.86
C LEU A 250 -7.41 16.10 -17.96
N ASP A 251 -6.81 16.00 -19.15
CA ASP A 251 -7.12 16.88 -20.26
C ASP A 251 -8.55 16.66 -20.78
N ARG A 252 -9.04 15.41 -20.82
CA ARG A 252 -10.44 15.11 -21.14
C ARG A 252 -11.39 15.73 -20.11
N HIS A 253 -11.11 15.60 -18.82
CA HIS A 253 -11.91 16.21 -17.77
C HIS A 253 -11.97 17.74 -17.91
N ALA A 254 -10.81 18.39 -18.03
CA ALA A 254 -10.72 19.83 -18.20
C ALA A 254 -11.52 20.32 -19.42
N LYS A 255 -11.39 19.64 -20.57
CA LYS A 255 -12.16 19.95 -21.78
C LYS A 255 -13.67 19.80 -21.59
N ARG A 256 -14.14 18.80 -20.83
CA ARG A 256 -15.57 18.63 -20.52
C ARG A 256 -16.10 19.78 -19.68
N VAL A 257 -15.36 20.21 -18.66
CA VAL A 257 -15.74 21.34 -17.80
C VAL A 257 -15.82 22.63 -18.60
N GLU A 258 -14.82 22.87 -19.48
CA GLU A 258 -14.79 24.03 -20.37
C GLU A 258 -16.00 24.07 -21.31
N VAL A 259 -16.30 22.95 -21.99
CA VAL A 259 -17.42 22.87 -22.95
C VAL A 259 -18.79 23.02 -22.26
N MET A 260 -18.96 22.45 -21.07
CA MET A 260 -20.24 22.48 -20.35
C MET A 260 -20.44 23.77 -19.53
N GLY A 261 -19.41 24.58 -19.35
CA GLY A 261 -19.41 25.78 -18.51
C GLY A 261 -19.61 25.52 -17.01
N ARG A 262 -19.66 24.24 -16.60
CA ARG A 262 -19.77 23.79 -15.21
C ARG A 262 -19.26 22.36 -15.06
N ASP A 263 -18.81 22.01 -13.86
CA ASP A 263 -18.39 20.64 -13.56
C ASP A 263 -19.58 19.78 -13.14
N LEU A 264 -20.09 18.99 -14.10
CA LEU A 264 -21.19 18.05 -13.88
C LEU A 264 -20.76 16.78 -13.13
N ASN A 265 -19.47 16.44 -13.17
CA ASN A 265 -18.90 15.26 -12.53
C ASN A 265 -17.70 15.66 -11.68
N PRO A 266 -17.94 16.32 -10.52
CA PRO A 266 -16.87 16.74 -9.64
C PRO A 266 -15.91 15.59 -9.34
N THR A 267 -14.64 15.93 -9.31
CA THR A 267 -13.50 15.08 -8.98
C THR A 267 -12.90 15.56 -7.67
N VAL A 268 -12.00 14.74 -7.13
CA VAL A 268 -11.17 15.14 -6.00
C VAL A 268 -10.22 16.29 -6.34
N PHE A 269 -10.06 16.62 -7.63
CA PHE A 269 -9.27 17.76 -8.10
C PHE A 269 -10.12 18.97 -8.50
N SER A 270 -11.46 18.89 -8.50
CA SER A 270 -12.32 19.94 -9.06
C SER A 270 -12.16 21.29 -8.38
N LYS A 271 -12.11 21.30 -7.03
CA LYS A 271 -11.86 22.54 -6.27
C LYS A 271 -10.47 23.12 -6.47
N ILE A 272 -9.55 22.35 -7.05
CA ILE A 272 -8.23 22.86 -7.39
C ILE A 272 -8.40 23.78 -8.59
N TYR A 273 -9.13 23.43 -9.65
CA TYR A 273 -9.33 24.35 -10.79
C TYR A 273 -9.91 25.74 -10.42
N ASP A 274 -10.64 25.86 -9.30
CA ASP A 274 -11.26 27.10 -8.82
C ASP A 274 -10.37 27.97 -7.91
N ALA A 275 -9.21 27.48 -7.45
CA ALA A 275 -8.37 28.23 -6.51
C ALA A 275 -7.57 29.33 -7.22
N LYS A 276 -7.68 30.58 -6.72
CA LYS A 276 -7.01 31.77 -7.27
C LYS A 276 -5.48 31.62 -7.23
N GLU A 277 -4.88 31.37 -8.39
CA GLU A 277 -3.49 31.45 -8.91
C GLU A 277 -2.22 31.35 -8.01
N LYS A 278 -2.24 31.49 -6.68
CA LYS A 278 -1.00 31.45 -5.85
C LYS A 278 -0.80 30.19 -5.02
N GLU A 279 -1.80 29.33 -4.88
CA GLU A 279 -1.71 28.08 -4.09
C GLU A 279 -2.11 26.82 -4.86
N MET A 280 -2.03 26.88 -6.19
CA MET A 280 -2.50 25.82 -7.08
C MET A 280 -1.49 24.67 -7.25
N LEU A 281 -2.01 23.46 -7.48
CA LEU A 281 -1.18 22.41 -8.06
C LEU A 281 -0.83 22.79 -9.50
N THR A 282 0.44 22.67 -9.86
CA THR A 282 0.83 22.72 -11.28
C THR A 282 0.21 21.54 -12.04
N ARG A 283 0.16 21.61 -13.38
CA ARG A 283 -0.32 20.48 -14.20
C ARG A 283 0.44 19.18 -13.94
N ILE A 284 1.75 19.28 -13.72
CA ILE A 284 2.61 18.13 -13.39
C ILE A 284 2.22 17.58 -12.01
N GLU A 285 2.15 18.44 -10.99
CA GLU A 285 1.75 18.02 -9.64
C GLU A 285 0.35 17.40 -9.62
N MET A 286 -0.59 17.91 -10.42
CA MET A 286 -1.92 17.34 -10.55
C MET A 286 -1.87 15.93 -11.17
N ARG A 287 -1.12 15.75 -12.27
CA ARG A 287 -0.89 14.44 -12.89
C ARG A 287 -0.28 13.44 -11.91
N ASP A 288 0.77 13.82 -11.20
CA ASP A 288 1.49 12.88 -10.32
C ASP A 288 0.68 12.52 -9.07
N ASN A 289 -0.06 13.48 -8.50
CA ASN A 289 -1.00 13.19 -7.43
C ASN A 289 -2.16 12.31 -7.93
N ALA A 290 -2.67 12.53 -9.15
CA ALA A 290 -3.71 11.68 -9.73
C ALA A 290 -3.23 10.24 -9.97
N GLN A 291 -1.99 10.06 -10.45
CA GLN A 291 -1.40 8.72 -10.59
C GLN A 291 -1.29 8.00 -9.24
N VAL A 292 -0.83 8.70 -8.20
CA VAL A 292 -0.78 8.14 -6.84
C VAL A 292 -2.16 7.80 -6.30
N PHE A 293 -3.19 8.57 -6.65
CA PHE A 293 -4.56 8.25 -6.28
C PHE A 293 -5.00 6.95 -6.96
N ILE A 294 -4.77 6.78 -8.27
CA ILE A 294 -5.11 5.54 -8.98
C ILE A 294 -4.45 4.35 -8.28
N VAL A 295 -3.13 4.33 -8.20
CA VAL A 295 -2.36 3.20 -7.64
C VAL A 295 -2.72 2.96 -6.17
N GLY A 296 -2.88 4.04 -5.39
CA GLY A 296 -3.18 3.95 -3.98
C GLY A 296 -4.62 3.53 -3.67
N GLY A 297 -5.60 3.90 -4.51
CA GLY A 297 -7.02 3.63 -4.31
C GLY A 297 -7.53 2.37 -5.00
N SER A 298 -6.78 1.81 -5.96
CA SER A 298 -7.15 0.57 -6.64
C SER A 298 -6.73 -0.66 -5.85
N ASP A 299 -5.44 -1.03 -5.94
CA ASP A 299 -4.93 -2.34 -5.56
C ASP A 299 -5.06 -2.57 -4.05
N THR A 300 -4.90 -1.52 -3.25
CA THR A 300 -4.97 -1.63 -1.78
C THR A 300 -6.36 -2.00 -1.29
N THR A 301 -7.39 -1.32 -1.80
CA THR A 301 -8.78 -1.57 -1.41
C THR A 301 -9.26 -2.91 -1.96
N ALA A 302 -8.92 -3.23 -3.21
CA ALA A 302 -9.25 -4.51 -3.83
C ALA A 302 -8.67 -5.69 -3.02
N ASN A 303 -7.38 -5.67 -2.68
CA ASN A 303 -6.76 -6.73 -1.88
C ASN A 303 -7.38 -6.82 -0.47
N SER A 304 -7.71 -5.70 0.15
CA SER A 304 -8.38 -5.70 1.46
C SER A 304 -9.76 -6.38 1.37
N LEU A 305 -10.54 -6.11 0.32
CA LEU A 305 -11.85 -6.74 0.09
C LEU A 305 -11.74 -8.22 -0.23
N ILE A 306 -10.73 -8.62 -1.02
CA ILE A 306 -10.47 -10.03 -1.36
C ILE A 306 -10.27 -10.85 -0.08
N TYR A 307 -9.36 -10.41 0.80
CA TYR A 307 -9.10 -11.11 2.05
C TYR A 307 -10.25 -11.01 3.03
N LEU A 308 -11.01 -9.90 3.04
CA LEU A 308 -12.21 -9.77 3.86
C LEU A 308 -13.23 -10.86 3.50
N VAL A 309 -13.59 -10.94 2.22
CA VAL A 309 -14.58 -11.91 1.73
C VAL A 309 -14.10 -13.32 1.95
N TRP A 310 -12.84 -13.62 1.61
CA TRP A 310 -12.25 -14.94 1.82
C TRP A 310 -12.26 -15.33 3.30
N ALA A 311 -11.79 -14.47 4.20
CA ALA A 311 -11.72 -14.74 5.63
C ALA A 311 -13.12 -14.97 6.23
N VAL A 312 -14.12 -14.16 5.86
CA VAL A 312 -15.50 -14.36 6.32
C VAL A 312 -16.09 -15.66 5.75
N CYS A 313 -15.85 -15.99 4.47
CA CYS A 313 -16.33 -17.23 3.87
C CYS A 313 -15.68 -18.49 4.46
N LYS A 314 -14.43 -18.41 4.93
CA LYS A 314 -13.75 -19.51 5.65
C LYS A 314 -14.26 -19.71 7.07
N ASN A 315 -15.00 -18.76 7.64
CA ASN A 315 -15.44 -18.78 9.03
C ASN A 315 -16.98 -18.66 9.13
N PRO A 316 -17.73 -19.79 9.08
CA PRO A 316 -19.19 -19.78 9.08
C PRO A 316 -19.83 -19.06 10.28
N GLU A 317 -19.24 -19.17 11.47
CA GLU A 317 -19.74 -18.50 12.67
C GLU A 317 -19.61 -16.97 12.59
N ILE A 318 -18.48 -16.47 12.08
CA ILE A 318 -18.25 -15.04 11.85
C ILE A 318 -19.23 -14.54 10.79
N LYS A 319 -19.40 -15.28 9.70
CA LYS A 319 -20.37 -14.94 8.65
C LYS A 319 -21.80 -14.86 9.20
N ALA A 320 -22.21 -15.81 10.05
CA ALA A 320 -23.54 -15.80 10.66
C ALA A 320 -23.78 -14.58 11.55
N LYS A 321 -22.79 -14.19 12.37
CA LYS A 321 -22.86 -12.98 13.21
C LYS A 321 -22.92 -11.71 12.36
N LEU A 322 -22.10 -11.63 11.30
CA LEU A 322 -22.12 -10.52 10.35
C LEU A 322 -23.49 -10.40 9.69
N LEU A 323 -24.02 -11.48 9.10
CA LEU A 323 -25.32 -11.49 8.45
C LEU A 323 -26.45 -11.08 9.40
N LYS A 324 -26.43 -11.56 10.65
CA LYS A 324 -27.40 -11.17 11.67
C LYS A 324 -27.45 -9.65 11.86
N GLU A 325 -26.29 -8.99 11.91
CA GLU A 325 -26.21 -7.53 12.01
C GLU A 325 -26.68 -6.85 10.72
N LEU A 326 -26.24 -7.33 9.55
CA LEU A 326 -26.62 -6.77 8.25
C LEU A 326 -28.14 -6.85 8.00
N TYR A 327 -28.82 -7.90 8.48
CA TYR A 327 -30.27 -8.04 8.35
C TYR A 327 -31.08 -7.06 9.22
N SER A 328 -30.46 -6.36 10.17
CA SER A 328 -31.14 -5.28 10.90
C SER A 328 -31.21 -3.96 10.12
N LEU A 329 -30.53 -3.87 8.97
CA LEU A 329 -30.56 -2.67 8.13
C LEU A 329 -31.94 -2.46 7.52
N PRO A 330 -32.41 -1.21 7.41
CA PRO A 330 -33.60 -0.89 6.62
C PRO A 330 -33.34 -1.11 5.13
N GLU A 331 -34.39 -1.33 4.33
CA GLU A 331 -34.29 -1.56 2.88
C GLU A 331 -33.50 -0.45 2.15
N ASN A 332 -33.73 0.82 2.52
CA ASN A 332 -33.05 1.99 1.97
C ASN A 332 -31.95 2.52 2.91
N TYR A 333 -31.09 1.63 3.42
CA TYR A 333 -29.97 2.05 4.26
C TYR A 333 -29.04 3.03 3.54
N THR A 334 -28.46 3.92 4.33
CA THR A 334 -27.49 4.93 3.89
C THR A 334 -26.11 4.60 4.43
N TYR A 335 -25.07 5.30 3.96
CA TYR A 335 -23.73 5.17 4.55
C TYR A 335 -23.71 5.45 6.06
N ASP A 336 -24.55 6.36 6.54
CA ASP A 336 -24.60 6.67 7.98
C ASP A 336 -25.09 5.46 8.79
N HIS A 337 -26.02 4.64 8.26
CA HIS A 337 -26.41 3.37 8.89
C HIS A 337 -25.26 2.35 8.93
N LEU A 338 -24.45 2.28 7.88
CA LEU A 338 -23.32 1.33 7.80
C LEU A 338 -22.22 1.61 8.82
N LYS A 339 -22.09 2.87 9.28
CA LYS A 339 -21.10 3.24 10.31
C LYS A 339 -21.48 2.75 11.70
N GLU A 340 -22.77 2.54 11.95
CA GLU A 340 -23.28 2.09 13.24
C GLU A 340 -23.18 0.56 13.40
N LEU A 341 -22.87 -0.17 12.32
CA LEU A 341 -22.69 -1.63 12.33
C LEU A 341 -21.37 -1.98 13.02
N THR A 342 -21.47 -2.38 14.28
CA THR A 342 -20.35 -2.60 15.17
C THR A 342 -19.57 -3.86 14.78
N TYR A 343 -20.28 -4.96 14.51
CA TYR A 343 -19.63 -6.22 14.15
C TYR A 343 -19.01 -6.17 12.75
N LEU A 344 -19.63 -5.45 11.79
CA LEU A 344 -18.99 -5.13 10.51
C LEU A 344 -17.67 -4.37 10.71
N ASP A 345 -17.61 -3.41 11.62
CA ASP A 345 -16.35 -2.70 11.92
C ASP A 345 -15.30 -3.63 12.54
N TYR A 346 -15.70 -4.56 13.40
CA TYR A 346 -14.82 -5.60 13.95
C TYR A 346 -14.22 -6.49 12.85
N VAL A 347 -15.05 -6.95 11.90
CA VAL A 347 -14.61 -7.75 10.74
C VAL A 347 -13.62 -6.95 9.88
N ILE A 348 -13.92 -5.68 9.60
CA ILE A 348 -13.03 -4.80 8.82
C ILE A 348 -11.71 -4.56 9.56
N ASN A 349 -11.75 -4.25 10.85
CA ASN A 349 -10.55 -4.01 11.65
C ASN A 349 -9.66 -5.26 11.73
N GLU A 350 -10.27 -6.45 11.88
CA GLU A 350 -9.51 -7.70 11.92
C GLU A 350 -8.92 -8.09 10.56
N THR A 351 -9.66 -7.84 9.47
CA THR A 351 -9.11 -7.96 8.12
C THR A 351 -7.92 -7.03 7.93
N LEU A 352 -8.09 -5.75 8.26
CA LEU A 352 -7.01 -4.77 8.12
C LEU A 352 -5.83 -5.07 9.05
N ARG A 353 -6.01 -5.78 10.17
CA ARG A 353 -4.89 -6.21 11.02
C ARG A 353 -4.12 -7.38 10.40
N LEU A 354 -4.81 -8.43 9.98
CA LEU A 354 -4.15 -9.66 9.49
C LEU A 354 -3.65 -9.55 8.07
N TYR A 355 -4.42 -8.85 7.23
CA TYR A 355 -4.26 -8.73 5.79
C TYR A 355 -4.14 -7.26 5.40
N THR A 356 -3.34 -6.48 6.13
CA THR A 356 -3.06 -5.09 5.79
C THR A 356 -2.49 -5.00 4.36
N ALA A 357 -3.06 -4.10 3.55
CA ALA A 357 -2.62 -3.90 2.17
C ALA A 357 -1.16 -3.42 2.03
N LEU A 358 -0.64 -2.70 3.03
CA LEU A 358 0.72 -2.16 3.09
C LEU A 358 1.47 -2.68 4.33
N PRO A 359 1.92 -3.95 4.33
CA PRO A 359 2.49 -4.60 5.51
C PRO A 359 3.91 -4.11 5.85
N CYS A 360 4.63 -3.58 4.85
CA CYS A 360 6.06 -3.30 4.90
C CYS A 360 6.46 -2.07 5.73
N GLY A 361 7.77 -1.95 5.99
CA GLY A 361 8.38 -0.85 6.74
C GLY A 361 8.15 0.54 6.14
N LEU A 362 7.55 1.45 6.92
CA LEU A 362 7.39 2.86 6.56
C LEU A 362 8.62 3.68 6.95
N GLN A 363 9.61 3.72 6.06
CA GLN A 363 10.91 4.31 6.35
C GLN A 363 10.86 5.82 6.71
N ARG A 364 11.67 6.21 7.69
CA ARG A 364 11.94 7.58 8.12
C ARG A 364 13.43 7.80 8.28
N VAL A 365 13.85 9.05 8.27
CA VAL A 365 15.22 9.47 8.60
C VAL A 365 15.24 9.95 10.03
N VAL A 366 16.18 9.44 10.83
CA VAL A 366 16.42 9.88 12.19
C VAL A 366 16.89 11.35 12.17
N PRO A 367 16.31 12.24 13.02
CA PRO A 367 16.68 13.66 13.10
C PRO A 367 18.20 13.88 13.30
N PRO A 368 18.76 15.04 12.89
CA PRO A 368 20.19 15.32 12.97
C PRO A 368 20.83 15.08 14.36
N GLU A 369 20.08 15.34 15.43
CA GLU A 369 20.48 15.15 16.82
C GLU A 369 20.59 13.67 17.25
N GLY A 370 20.12 12.73 16.42
CA GLY A 370 19.96 11.33 16.80
C GLY A 370 18.72 11.09 17.67
N ALA A 371 18.47 9.84 18.02
CA ALA A 371 17.33 9.49 18.87
C ALA A 371 17.53 8.18 19.63
N ASP A 372 16.99 8.10 20.84
CA ASP A 372 16.84 6.84 21.57
C ASP A 372 15.60 6.08 21.06
N LEU A 373 15.87 4.93 20.44
CA LEU A 373 14.88 4.03 19.84
C LEU A 373 14.95 2.68 20.54
N ALA A 374 13.88 2.30 21.24
CA ALA A 374 13.79 1.04 21.98
C ALA A 374 15.03 0.74 22.87
N GLY A 375 15.59 1.76 23.53
CA GLY A 375 16.75 1.63 24.42
C GLY A 375 18.13 1.71 23.74
N HIS A 376 18.17 2.00 22.44
CA HIS A 376 19.42 2.20 21.70
C HIS A 376 19.51 3.61 21.12
N PHE A 377 20.66 4.26 21.29
CA PHE A 377 20.93 5.52 20.61
C PHE A 377 21.22 5.27 19.13
N VAL A 378 20.46 5.94 18.26
CA VAL A 378 20.59 5.85 16.81
C VAL A 378 21.00 7.22 16.27
N PRO A 379 22.10 7.32 15.52
CA PRO A 379 22.59 8.61 15.04
C PRO A 379 21.72 9.18 13.92
N GLY A 380 21.72 10.51 13.83
CA GLY A 380 21.01 11.24 12.78
C GLY A 380 21.44 10.84 11.38
N GLY A 381 20.48 10.88 10.45
CA GLY A 381 20.69 10.45 9.06
C GLY A 381 20.53 8.95 8.81
N SER A 382 20.48 8.13 9.86
CA SER A 382 20.13 6.70 9.75
C SER A 382 18.68 6.53 9.29
N VAL A 383 18.39 5.42 8.59
CA VAL A 383 17.02 5.08 8.19
C VAL A 383 16.39 4.14 9.21
N VAL A 384 15.23 4.54 9.74
CA VAL A 384 14.41 3.70 10.61
C VAL A 384 13.09 3.37 9.93
N ALA A 385 12.76 2.09 9.89
CA ALA A 385 11.47 1.58 9.44
C ALA A 385 10.62 1.14 10.64
N THR A 386 9.31 1.16 10.42
CA THR A 386 8.34 0.54 11.33
C THR A 386 7.32 -0.14 10.43
N GLN A 387 7.06 -1.43 10.65
CA GLN A 387 6.14 -2.16 9.78
C GLN A 387 4.84 -2.56 10.46
N ALA A 388 3.75 -2.44 9.69
CA ALA A 388 2.43 -2.86 10.15
C ALA A 388 2.41 -4.36 10.45
N TYR A 389 3.10 -5.17 9.63
CA TYR A 389 3.10 -6.63 9.75
C TYR A 389 3.47 -7.12 11.15
N SER A 390 4.57 -6.60 11.72
CA SER A 390 5.03 -6.97 13.07
C SER A 390 4.16 -6.38 14.18
N LEU A 391 3.80 -5.10 14.09
CA LEU A 391 2.94 -4.47 15.10
C LEU A 391 1.57 -5.14 15.17
N HIS A 392 0.98 -5.48 14.03
CA HIS A 392 -0.30 -6.19 13.94
C HIS A 392 -0.24 -7.63 14.44
N ARG A 393 0.97 -8.19 14.60
CA ARG A 393 1.24 -9.52 15.15
C ARG A 393 1.93 -9.49 16.52
N ASN A 394 1.87 -8.36 17.20
CA ASN A 394 2.34 -8.25 18.58
C ASN A 394 1.42 -9.07 19.50
N GLU A 395 1.92 -10.18 20.04
CA GLU A 395 1.15 -11.12 20.89
C GLU A 395 0.56 -10.46 22.14
N THR A 396 1.27 -9.49 22.72
CA THR A 396 0.79 -8.74 23.90
C THR A 396 -0.40 -7.85 23.55
N ALA A 397 -0.38 -7.22 22.38
CA ALA A 397 -1.48 -6.40 21.88
C ALA A 397 -2.65 -7.26 21.35
N PHE A 398 -2.32 -8.35 20.66
CA PHE A 398 -3.26 -9.21 19.95
C PHE A 398 -2.96 -10.67 20.28
N PRO A 399 -3.51 -11.22 21.38
CA PRO A 399 -3.37 -12.64 21.70
C PRO A 399 -3.89 -13.52 20.56
N ASP A 400 -3.19 -14.64 20.29
CA ASP A 400 -3.38 -15.45 19.09
C ASP A 400 -3.32 -14.59 17.80
N PRO A 401 -2.21 -13.89 17.54
CA PRO A 401 -2.13 -12.83 16.53
C PRO A 401 -2.34 -13.34 15.12
N TYR A 402 -2.16 -14.63 14.86
CA TYR A 402 -2.37 -15.24 13.54
C TYR A 402 -3.82 -15.71 13.31
N ARG A 403 -4.66 -15.77 14.35
CA ARG A 403 -6.06 -16.17 14.24
C ARG A 403 -6.94 -14.97 13.89
N TYR A 404 -7.86 -15.18 12.96
CA TYR A 404 -8.86 -14.20 12.55
C TYR A 404 -10.01 -14.16 13.56
N ILE A 405 -9.97 -13.20 14.49
CA ILE A 405 -10.92 -13.08 15.61
C ILE A 405 -11.49 -11.65 15.64
N PRO A 406 -12.60 -11.35 14.94
CA PRO A 406 -13.24 -10.03 14.98
C PRO A 406 -13.58 -9.55 16.39
N GLU A 407 -14.03 -10.46 17.26
CA GLU A 407 -14.47 -10.16 18.63
C GLU A 407 -13.37 -9.53 19.50
N ARG A 408 -12.09 -9.64 19.12
CA ARG A 408 -11.01 -8.95 19.84
C ARG A 408 -11.20 -7.43 19.89
N TRP A 409 -11.90 -6.88 18.91
CA TRP A 409 -12.16 -5.44 18.81
C TRP A 409 -13.28 -4.95 19.73
N GLU A 410 -14.02 -5.85 20.39
CA GLU A 410 -15.02 -5.51 21.40
C GLU A 410 -14.41 -4.78 22.60
N ASN A 411 -13.26 -5.25 23.07
CA ASN A 411 -12.55 -4.69 24.22
C ASN A 411 -11.22 -4.08 23.79
N THR A 412 -11.26 -3.11 22.87
CA THR A 412 -10.06 -2.51 22.29
C THR A 412 -9.22 -1.77 23.35
N THR A 413 -8.01 -2.28 23.62
CA THR A 413 -7.05 -1.67 24.56
C THR A 413 -6.27 -0.51 23.90
N GLN A 414 -5.57 0.29 24.71
CA GLN A 414 -4.69 1.33 24.16
C GLN A 414 -3.53 0.73 23.37
N LEU A 415 -2.93 -0.35 23.88
CA LEU A 415 -1.83 -1.05 23.20
C LEU A 415 -2.24 -1.57 21.81
N MET A 416 -3.48 -2.08 21.66
CA MET A 416 -4.03 -2.47 20.35
C MET A 416 -4.09 -1.28 19.39
N LYS A 417 -4.52 -0.11 19.88
CA LYS A 417 -4.58 1.11 19.06
C LYS A 417 -3.17 1.57 18.64
N ASP A 418 -2.21 1.50 19.56
CA ASP A 418 -0.83 1.91 19.30
C ASP A 418 -0.14 0.97 18.29
N CYS A 419 -0.51 -0.32 18.29
CA CYS A 419 -0.04 -1.29 17.29
C CYS A 419 -0.82 -1.21 15.96
N SER A 420 -2.08 -0.77 15.98
CA SER A 420 -2.95 -0.76 14.79
C SER A 420 -2.62 0.40 13.85
N MET A 421 -1.75 0.12 12.87
CA MET A 421 -1.35 1.07 11.82
C MET A 421 -1.76 0.71 10.36
N PRO A 422 -2.98 0.22 10.07
CA PRO A 422 -3.37 -0.19 8.70
C PRO A 422 -3.37 0.95 7.67
N PHE A 423 -3.34 2.20 8.13
CA PHE A 423 -3.29 3.42 7.31
C PHE A 423 -2.03 4.26 7.58
N GLY A 424 -1.00 3.68 8.22
CA GLY A 424 0.17 4.40 8.74
C GLY A 424 -0.15 5.32 9.92
N GLY A 425 0.77 6.23 10.25
CA GLY A 425 0.70 7.07 11.45
C GLY A 425 0.95 8.57 11.25
N GLY A 426 0.47 9.35 12.21
CA GLY A 426 0.77 10.77 12.43
C GLY A 426 0.55 11.73 11.25
N ALA A 427 1.50 12.64 10.99
CA ALA A 427 1.35 13.69 9.97
C ALA A 427 1.16 13.13 8.55
N ARG A 428 1.64 11.90 8.32
CA ARG A 428 1.70 11.23 7.01
C ARG A 428 0.70 10.08 6.88
N THR A 429 -0.30 9.98 7.76
CA THR A 429 -1.40 9.01 7.65
C THR A 429 -2.08 9.06 6.27
N CYS A 430 -2.51 7.90 5.79
CA CYS A 430 -3.17 7.72 4.50
C CYS A 430 -4.29 8.73 4.26
N LEU A 431 -4.20 9.44 3.14
CA LEU A 431 -5.21 10.41 2.70
C LEU A 431 -6.54 9.73 2.32
N GLY A 432 -6.46 8.52 1.75
CA GLY A 432 -7.59 7.74 1.26
C GLY A 432 -8.33 6.91 2.32
N ARG A 433 -7.95 6.98 3.60
CA ARG A 433 -8.51 6.12 4.66
C ARG A 433 -10.04 6.16 4.77
N HIS A 434 -10.64 7.32 4.52
CA HIS A 434 -12.09 7.49 4.60
C HIS A 434 -12.79 6.84 3.40
N LEU A 435 -12.22 6.98 2.19
CA LEU A 435 -12.71 6.29 1.00
C LEU A 435 -12.60 4.77 1.15
N ALA A 436 -11.44 4.27 1.59
CA ALA A 436 -11.24 2.84 1.84
C ALA A 436 -12.27 2.29 2.84
N ARG A 437 -12.56 3.01 3.93
CA ARG A 437 -13.59 2.59 4.90
C ARG A 437 -15.01 2.63 4.33
N ILE A 438 -15.33 3.60 3.47
CA ILE A 438 -16.62 3.65 2.77
C ILE A 438 -16.75 2.41 1.87
N GLU A 439 -15.75 2.15 1.03
CA GLU A 439 -15.73 1.00 0.12
C GLU A 439 -15.82 -0.33 0.88
N LEU A 440 -14.98 -0.53 1.90
CA LEU A 440 -14.98 -1.75 2.71
C LEU A 440 -16.34 -2.01 3.36
N ARG A 441 -17.00 -0.99 3.93
CA ARG A 441 -18.32 -1.17 4.54
C ARG A 441 -19.40 -1.45 3.50
N LEU A 442 -19.44 -0.64 2.43
CA LEU A 442 -20.48 -0.71 1.43
C LEU A 442 -20.43 -2.01 0.63
N ILE A 443 -19.24 -2.37 0.14
CA ILE A 443 -19.05 -3.54 -0.72
C ILE A 443 -19.28 -4.82 0.09
N THR A 444 -18.73 -4.91 1.31
CA THR A 444 -18.96 -6.06 2.20
C THR A 444 -20.45 -6.23 2.50
N THR A 445 -21.14 -5.15 2.86
CA THR A 445 -22.57 -5.20 3.17
C THR A 445 -23.38 -5.68 1.98
N ARG A 446 -23.17 -5.08 0.79
CA ARG A 446 -23.90 -5.46 -0.42
C ARG A 446 -23.59 -6.90 -0.85
N PHE A 447 -22.33 -7.32 -0.76
CA PHE A 447 -21.90 -8.65 -1.12
C PHE A 447 -22.59 -9.71 -0.25
N PHE A 448 -22.52 -9.60 1.07
CA PHE A 448 -23.08 -10.61 1.96
C PHE A 448 -24.62 -10.57 2.05
N LEU A 449 -25.25 -9.41 1.83
CA LEU A 449 -26.71 -9.36 1.66
C LEU A 449 -27.17 -10.02 0.35
N ALA A 450 -26.41 -9.84 -0.74
CA ALA A 450 -26.73 -10.45 -2.04
C ALA A 450 -26.45 -11.95 -2.08
N PHE A 451 -25.43 -12.42 -1.34
CA PHE A 451 -24.93 -13.79 -1.36
C PHE A 451 -24.71 -14.33 0.06
N PRO A 452 -25.77 -14.50 0.87
CA PRO A 452 -25.63 -14.92 2.28
C PRO A 452 -25.00 -16.31 2.44
N LYS A 453 -25.16 -17.18 1.45
CA LYS A 453 -24.59 -18.53 1.43
C LYS A 453 -23.23 -18.62 0.73
N ALA A 454 -22.59 -17.48 0.41
CA ALA A 454 -21.27 -17.45 -0.21
C ALA A 454 -20.25 -18.33 0.54
N THR A 455 -19.51 -19.17 -0.18
CA THR A 455 -18.47 -20.05 0.35
C THR A 455 -17.24 -20.05 -0.57
N VAL A 456 -16.06 -20.35 -0.02
CA VAL A 456 -14.85 -20.50 -0.85
C VAL A 456 -15.02 -21.67 -1.79
N SER A 457 -14.68 -21.47 -3.07
CA SER A 457 -14.76 -22.49 -4.12
C SER A 457 -13.37 -23.05 -4.44
N ASP A 458 -13.35 -24.31 -4.86
CA ASP A 458 -12.21 -25.01 -5.44
C ASP A 458 -12.17 -24.93 -6.98
N TYR A 459 -13.02 -24.08 -7.58
CA TYR A 459 -13.07 -23.85 -9.02
C TYR A 459 -11.68 -23.51 -9.57
N ASP A 460 -11.38 -24.03 -10.75
CA ASP A 460 -10.07 -23.90 -11.42
C ASP A 460 -8.88 -24.35 -10.52
N GLY A 461 -9.14 -25.28 -9.59
CA GLY A 461 -8.15 -25.84 -8.68
C GLY A 461 -7.65 -24.86 -7.63
N MET A 462 -8.42 -23.81 -7.32
CA MET A 462 -8.06 -22.90 -6.23
C MET A 462 -7.98 -23.64 -4.89
N CYS A 463 -6.97 -23.30 -4.10
CA CYS A 463 -6.79 -23.81 -2.75
C CYS A 463 -6.28 -22.72 -1.80
N ASP A 464 -6.08 -23.06 -0.53
CA ASP A 464 -5.60 -22.10 0.48
C ASP A 464 -4.21 -21.53 0.14
N LYS A 465 -3.39 -22.23 -0.66
CA LYS A 465 -2.08 -21.72 -1.11
C LYS A 465 -2.20 -20.48 -1.99
N ASP A 466 -3.26 -20.37 -2.80
CA ASP A 466 -3.53 -19.20 -3.65
C ASP A 466 -3.80 -17.94 -2.80
N MET A 467 -4.16 -18.12 -1.54
CA MET A 467 -4.47 -17.07 -0.57
C MET A 467 -3.33 -16.86 0.45
N GLU A 468 -2.19 -17.51 0.27
CA GLU A 468 -0.97 -17.14 1.00
C GLU A 468 -0.56 -15.71 0.61
N GLN A 469 -0.10 -14.95 1.60
CA GLN A 469 0.26 -13.54 1.39
C GLN A 469 1.62 -13.45 0.68
N ALA A 470 1.62 -12.92 -0.54
CA ALA A 470 2.83 -12.42 -1.17
C ALA A 470 3.08 -10.98 -0.68
N LEU A 471 4.12 -10.81 0.15
CA LEU A 471 4.41 -9.58 0.89
C LEU A 471 5.48 -8.73 0.19
N TYR A 472 5.10 -8.13 -0.95
CA TYR A 472 5.89 -7.06 -1.57
C TYR A 472 5.74 -5.74 -0.76
N PHE A 473 5.91 -4.59 -1.41
CA PHE A 473 5.48 -3.31 -0.85
C PHE A 473 3.95 -3.29 -0.58
N LEU A 474 3.19 -3.91 -1.49
CA LEU A 474 1.77 -4.21 -1.32
C LEU A 474 1.59 -5.70 -1.07
N MET A 475 0.66 -6.05 -0.19
CA MET A 475 0.24 -7.42 0.03
C MET A 475 -0.79 -7.84 -1.02
N VAL A 476 -0.57 -8.98 -1.65
CA VAL A 476 -1.49 -9.59 -2.62
C VAL A 476 -1.64 -11.09 -2.33
N PRO A 477 -2.76 -11.72 -2.72
CA PRO A 477 -2.84 -13.19 -2.78
C PRO A 477 -1.81 -13.73 -3.77
N SER A 478 -1.07 -14.76 -3.39
CA SER A 478 -0.04 -15.39 -4.23
C SER A 478 -0.60 -15.96 -5.54
N GLY A 479 -1.84 -16.45 -5.52
CA GLY A 479 -2.54 -17.00 -6.69
C GLY A 479 -3.23 -15.96 -7.56
N HIS A 480 -3.27 -14.68 -7.13
CA HIS A 480 -3.93 -13.58 -7.85
C HIS A 480 -5.40 -13.83 -8.24
N ARG A 481 -6.10 -14.71 -7.50
CA ARG A 481 -7.50 -15.12 -7.75
C ARG A 481 -8.20 -15.43 -6.44
N CYS A 482 -9.51 -15.27 -6.40
CA CYS A 482 -10.33 -15.69 -5.26
C CYS A 482 -11.72 -16.13 -5.75
N TRP A 483 -11.88 -17.43 -5.96
CA TRP A 483 -13.12 -18.04 -6.39
C TRP A 483 -14.07 -18.26 -5.21
N ILE A 484 -15.27 -17.68 -5.34
CA ILE A 484 -16.35 -17.84 -4.37
C ILE A 484 -17.54 -18.46 -5.08
N LYS A 485 -18.10 -19.51 -4.47
CA LYS A 485 -19.37 -20.11 -4.87
C LYS A 485 -20.51 -19.32 -4.23
N LEU A 486 -21.42 -18.82 -5.05
CA LEU A 486 -22.60 -18.07 -4.60
C LEU A 486 -23.80 -19.00 -4.73
N GLU A 487 -24.36 -19.40 -3.59
CA GLU A 487 -25.63 -20.11 -3.54
C GLU A 487 -26.72 -19.11 -3.16
N GLU A 488 -27.84 -19.12 -3.90
CA GLU A 488 -29.02 -18.30 -3.59
C GLU A 488 -29.78 -18.83 -2.36
#